data_AF-A0A5D4QZE8-F1
#
_entry.id   AF-A0A5D4QZE8-F1
#
_cell.length_a   1.000
_cell.length_b   1.000
_cell.length_c   1.000
_cell.angle_alpha   90.00
_cell.angle_beta   90.00
_cell.angle_gamma   90.00
#
_symmetry.space_group_name_H-M   'P 1'
#
loop_
_entity.id
_entity.type
_entity.pdbx_description
1 polymer ?
#
loop_
_entity_poly.entity_id
_entity_poly.type
_entity_poly.pdbx_seq_one_letter_code
_entity_poly.pdbx_strand_id
1 'polypeptide(L)'
;MPDWSYHPIFKPILERLPGGAGREFIHKGMNSLSSLPGGRHIIEFLGHMSPAPELQKTMLGYSFQSPVGLSGKVDPLLSGTKAFTRLGFGFLEAGPVSMEVQLSSGTAVKHQDGSISYPVPLESIGVDRTISKLEKMKAAHQPLFIRINSPASSMDLAAAEIIDLAGRLCPYASAMILEDGWRFKQEHYRKIAGILKGKPVLLGTSPAAFRKQQTIIAALADENLIQGIVLDEEAYFSGGRQTFPLSAPEAFTDCLSTIKNTYPAGFPAIVSGGVLEPEDAIRLYTAGADLIMLSGGYVSSGPGLPKRINEAAADLGVHAGRGDFGGWMLYWLFGFFILIGGLIALFFSLTSVILPYDEHFLGISREDLILMNPLLIKFMLHDRMTLAGTMISGGILYMELARHGARHGLHWARKAINAGAVTGFLGILLFIGYGYFDWLHGLFWLILLPFFLMGLWNSKGANQRPRSINRKNTAAWRKSLWGQLCFVILGFSFVIGGISISAIGATGVFVQTDIGYICMTPEQMNNLNEKLIPLIAHDRAGFGSALFSVGLLVLMTALWGFRQGGKWVWRMLLIGGIPAFAAGILTHFYIGYTTFYHLLPAYFAFGLYIAGLVLTRKFFLDQAAD
;
A
#
# COMPACT_ATOMS: atom_id res chain seq x y z
N MET A 1 7.23 2.91 -2.63
CA MET A 1 7.31 1.74 -1.73
C MET A 1 6.33 1.95 -0.58
N PRO A 2 5.72 0.93 0.01
CA PRO A 2 4.90 1.08 1.22
C PRO A 2 5.73 1.07 2.51
N ASP A 3 5.19 1.59 3.62
CA ASP A 3 5.90 1.68 4.92
C ASP A 3 6.43 0.33 5.44
N TRP A 4 5.67 -0.77 5.25
CA TRP A 4 6.07 -2.12 5.66
C TRP A 4 7.33 -2.64 4.96
N SER A 5 7.63 -2.11 3.77
CA SER A 5 8.87 -2.43 3.04
C SER A 5 9.94 -1.37 3.29
N TYR A 6 9.54 -0.10 3.35
CA TYR A 6 10.47 1.02 3.42
C TYR A 6 11.25 1.02 4.74
N HIS A 7 10.58 0.96 5.89
CA HIS A 7 11.28 1.06 7.18
C HIS A 7 12.12 -0.19 7.51
N PRO A 8 11.62 -1.42 7.32
CA PRO A 8 12.41 -2.61 7.68
C PRO A 8 13.52 -2.95 6.68
N ILE A 9 13.31 -2.72 5.38
CA ILE A 9 14.21 -3.21 4.32
C ILE A 9 15.01 -2.07 3.71
N PHE A 10 14.34 -1.06 3.16
CA PHE A 10 15.03 -0.06 2.32
C PHE A 10 15.76 1.00 3.14
N LYS A 11 15.12 1.56 4.17
CA LYS A 11 15.68 2.65 4.99
C LYS A 11 17.05 2.29 5.59
N PRO A 12 17.28 1.11 6.20
CA PRO A 12 18.60 0.74 6.74
C PRO A 12 19.71 0.64 5.69
N ILE A 13 19.36 0.29 4.45
CA ILE A 13 20.30 0.19 3.33
C ILE A 13 20.60 1.59 2.79
N LEU A 14 19.56 2.38 2.55
CA LEU A 14 19.66 3.70 1.93
C LEU A 14 20.34 4.72 2.83
N GLU A 15 20.18 4.61 4.14
CA GLU A 15 20.84 5.46 5.12
C GLU A 15 22.37 5.27 5.15
N ARG A 16 22.90 4.20 4.55
CA ARG A 16 24.35 3.96 4.42
C ARG A 16 24.93 4.55 3.13
N LEU A 17 24.11 5.04 2.21
CA LEU A 17 24.57 5.57 0.93
C LEU A 17 24.91 7.07 1.04
N PRO A 18 26.08 7.51 0.52
CA PRO A 18 26.48 8.92 0.59
C PRO A 18 25.71 9.80 -0.38
N GLY A 19 25.70 11.11 -0.10
CA GLY A 19 25.53 12.15 -1.13
C GLY A 19 24.28 12.09 -1.99
N GLY A 20 23.10 11.93 -1.40
CA GLY A 20 21.84 11.90 -2.14
C GLY A 20 21.65 10.67 -3.05
N ALA A 21 22.61 9.74 -3.09
CA ALA A 21 22.54 8.53 -3.91
C ALA A 21 21.36 7.64 -3.50
N GLY A 22 21.06 7.54 -2.20
CA GLY A 22 19.88 6.81 -1.72
C GLY A 22 18.56 7.40 -2.26
N ARG A 23 18.44 8.73 -2.30
CA ARG A 23 17.28 9.43 -2.90
C ARG A 23 17.13 9.04 -4.37
N GLU A 24 18.20 9.20 -5.16
CA GLU A 24 18.17 8.92 -6.59
C GLU A 24 17.98 7.44 -6.92
N PHE A 25 18.50 6.53 -6.08
CA PHE A 25 18.24 5.10 -6.23
C PHE A 25 16.75 4.77 -6.10
N ILE A 26 16.07 5.30 -5.07
CA ILE A 26 14.61 5.11 -4.94
C ILE A 26 13.91 5.74 -6.14
N HIS A 27 14.21 7.00 -6.44
CA HIS A 27 13.47 7.77 -7.44
C HIS A 27 13.55 7.10 -8.81
N LYS A 28 14.76 6.75 -9.25
CA LYS A 28 14.98 6.06 -10.53
C LYS A 28 14.39 4.65 -10.51
N GLY A 29 14.57 3.88 -9.44
CA GLY A 29 14.01 2.53 -9.32
C GLY A 29 12.48 2.53 -9.41
N MET A 30 11.82 3.43 -8.68
CA MET A 30 10.37 3.60 -8.73
C MET A 30 9.89 4.10 -10.09
N ASN A 31 10.61 5.03 -10.70
CA ASN A 31 10.25 5.56 -12.01
C ASN A 31 10.39 4.50 -13.11
N SER A 32 11.46 3.71 -13.09
CA SER A 32 11.66 2.55 -13.97
C SER A 32 10.53 1.54 -13.83
N LEU A 33 10.20 1.14 -12.60
CA LEU A 33 9.07 0.23 -12.34
C LEU A 33 7.75 0.82 -12.87
N SER A 34 7.48 2.11 -12.63
CA SER A 34 6.25 2.77 -13.10
C SER A 34 6.15 2.92 -14.63
N SER A 35 7.27 2.73 -15.32
CA SER A 35 7.38 2.86 -16.78
C SER A 35 7.27 1.52 -17.50
N LEU A 36 7.39 0.40 -16.79
CA LEU A 36 7.14 -0.94 -17.34
C LEU A 36 5.63 -1.18 -17.57
N PRO A 37 5.24 -1.93 -18.62
CA PRO A 37 3.86 -2.38 -18.81
C PRO A 37 3.36 -3.11 -17.55
N GLY A 38 2.22 -2.68 -16.99
CA GLY A 38 1.66 -3.23 -15.75
C GLY A 38 2.36 -2.82 -14.44
N GLY A 39 3.54 -2.20 -14.49
CA GLY A 39 4.28 -1.82 -13.27
C GLY A 39 3.55 -0.81 -12.39
N ARG A 40 2.68 0.02 -12.99
CA ARG A 40 1.74 0.89 -12.24
C ARG A 40 0.77 0.09 -11.36
N HIS A 41 0.22 -1.00 -11.89
CA HIS A 41 -0.70 -1.87 -11.14
C HIS A 41 0.02 -2.58 -10.00
N ILE A 42 1.30 -2.92 -10.15
CA ILE A 42 2.12 -3.49 -9.08
C ILE A 42 2.27 -2.47 -7.93
N ILE A 43 2.60 -1.21 -8.24
CA ILE A 43 2.73 -0.16 -7.22
C ILE A 43 1.40 0.05 -6.48
N GLU A 44 0.30 0.09 -7.22
CA GLU A 44 -1.04 0.21 -6.64
C GLU A 44 -1.44 -1.00 -5.80
N PHE A 45 -1.10 -2.22 -6.25
CA PHE A 45 -1.34 -3.46 -5.53
C PHE A 45 -0.54 -3.53 -4.23
N LEU A 46 0.73 -3.14 -4.22
CA LEU A 46 1.55 -3.22 -3.01
C LEU A 46 1.22 -2.11 -1.99
N GLY A 47 0.81 -0.92 -2.43
CA GLY A 47 0.61 0.24 -1.54
C GLY A 47 -0.85 0.55 -1.19
N HIS A 48 -1.77 0.39 -2.13
CA HIS A 48 -3.18 0.79 -2.02
C HIS A 48 -3.35 2.19 -1.39
N MET A 49 -2.79 3.20 -2.07
CA MET A 49 -2.58 4.56 -1.55
C MET A 49 -3.66 5.58 -1.96
N SER A 50 -4.71 5.16 -2.67
CA SER A 50 -5.73 6.09 -3.18
C SER A 50 -6.50 6.77 -2.04
N PRO A 51 -6.64 8.11 -2.05
CA PRO A 51 -7.36 8.85 -1.01
C PRO A 51 -8.87 8.59 -1.05
N ALA A 52 -9.54 8.94 0.05
CA ALA A 52 -11.01 8.95 0.14
C ALA A 52 -11.61 10.01 -0.79
N PRO A 53 -12.69 9.71 -1.55
CA PRO A 53 -13.36 10.70 -2.39
C PRO A 53 -13.81 11.95 -1.62
N GLU A 54 -14.16 11.79 -0.34
CA GLU A 54 -14.54 12.91 0.55
C GLU A 54 -13.41 13.94 0.77
N LEU A 55 -12.14 13.56 0.53
CA LEU A 55 -10.99 14.47 0.65
C LEU A 55 -10.76 15.31 -0.60
N GLN A 56 -11.53 15.08 -1.66
CA GLN A 56 -11.39 15.85 -2.88
C GLN A 56 -11.72 17.32 -2.62
N LYS A 57 -10.83 18.23 -3.04
CA LYS A 57 -11.02 19.68 -2.95
C LYS A 57 -10.97 20.31 -4.33
N THR A 58 -11.71 21.38 -4.53
CA THR A 58 -11.59 22.23 -5.73
C THR A 58 -11.19 23.63 -5.32
N MET A 59 -10.01 24.07 -5.77
CA MET A 59 -9.43 25.37 -5.43
C MET A 59 -8.59 25.86 -6.60
N LEU A 60 -8.42 27.18 -6.75
CA LEU A 60 -7.59 27.76 -7.82
C LEU A 60 -7.99 27.32 -9.26
N GLY A 61 -9.24 26.89 -9.46
CA GLY A 61 -9.72 26.33 -10.74
C GLY A 61 -9.33 24.87 -11.01
N TYR A 62 -8.70 24.18 -10.07
CA TYR A 62 -8.26 22.79 -10.20
C TYR A 62 -8.89 21.87 -9.16
N SER A 63 -9.01 20.59 -9.49
CA SER A 63 -9.48 19.56 -8.56
C SER A 63 -8.30 18.74 -8.02
N PHE A 64 -8.23 18.64 -6.69
CA PHE A 64 -7.21 17.93 -5.94
C PHE A 64 -7.83 16.65 -5.36
N GLN A 65 -7.25 15.48 -5.63
CA GLN A 65 -7.75 14.20 -5.11
C GLN A 65 -7.58 14.06 -3.59
N SER A 66 -6.65 14.82 -3.01
CA SER A 66 -6.47 14.96 -1.57
C SER A 66 -5.79 16.30 -1.27
N PRO A 67 -5.90 16.83 -0.03
CA PRO A 67 -5.24 18.07 0.36
C PRO A 67 -3.73 17.95 0.58
N VAL A 68 -3.15 16.75 0.42
CA VAL A 68 -1.73 16.47 0.64
C VAL A 68 -0.98 16.45 -0.69
N GLY A 69 0.05 17.28 -0.82
CA GLY A 69 0.96 17.35 -1.95
C GLY A 69 2.41 17.01 -1.59
N LEU A 70 3.26 16.91 -2.60
CA LEU A 70 4.70 16.73 -2.43
C LEU A 70 5.43 18.02 -2.78
N SER A 71 6.31 18.49 -1.89
CA SER A 71 7.15 19.65 -2.18
C SER A 71 8.27 19.29 -3.17
N GLY A 72 8.61 20.24 -4.04
CA GLY A 72 9.70 20.13 -5.02
C GLY A 72 11.07 19.96 -4.37
N LYS A 73 11.22 20.37 -3.10
CA LYS A 73 12.43 20.13 -2.28
C LYS A 73 12.80 18.64 -2.20
N VAL A 74 11.83 17.73 -2.31
CA VAL A 74 12.06 16.28 -2.23
C VAL A 74 12.61 15.72 -3.54
N ASP A 75 12.19 16.26 -4.68
CA ASP A 75 12.56 15.79 -6.03
C ASP A 75 13.08 16.93 -6.92
N PRO A 76 14.18 17.62 -6.53
CA PRO A 76 14.68 18.79 -7.25
C PRO A 76 15.17 18.44 -8.66
N LEU A 77 15.51 17.17 -8.89
CA LEU A 77 15.93 16.68 -10.20
C LEU A 77 14.76 16.19 -11.06
N LEU A 78 13.52 16.15 -10.57
CA LEU A 78 12.38 15.54 -11.26
C LEU A 78 12.70 14.10 -11.74
N SER A 79 13.34 13.32 -10.87
CA SER A 79 13.74 11.94 -11.16
C SER A 79 12.65 10.94 -10.77
N GLY A 80 11.82 11.28 -9.78
CA GLY A 80 10.78 10.43 -9.20
C GLY A 80 9.34 10.88 -9.47
N THR A 81 9.13 12.08 -10.03
CA THR A 81 7.83 12.78 -10.12
C THR A 81 6.70 11.90 -10.67
N LYS A 82 6.96 11.12 -11.71
CA LYS A 82 5.98 10.18 -12.29
C LYS A 82 5.50 9.13 -11.28
N ALA A 83 6.40 8.59 -10.47
CA ALA A 83 6.06 7.57 -9.48
C ALA A 83 5.34 8.17 -8.26
N PHE A 84 5.65 9.41 -7.87
CA PHE A 84 4.99 10.11 -6.78
C PHE A 84 3.48 10.29 -7.00
N THR A 85 3.03 10.43 -8.25
CA THR A 85 1.58 10.49 -8.58
C THR A 85 0.76 9.29 -8.06
N ARG A 86 1.40 8.18 -7.69
CA ARG A 86 0.74 6.95 -7.20
C ARG A 86 0.90 6.73 -5.70
N LEU A 87 1.54 7.65 -4.98
CA LEU A 87 1.80 7.54 -3.54
C LEU A 87 0.77 8.28 -2.67
N GLY A 88 -0.42 8.55 -3.22
CA GLY A 88 -1.53 9.16 -2.47
C GLY A 88 -1.49 10.68 -2.38
N PHE A 89 -0.57 11.34 -3.09
CA PHE A 89 -0.56 12.79 -3.26
C PHE A 89 -1.73 13.24 -4.14
N GLY A 90 -2.34 14.38 -3.81
CA GLY A 90 -3.35 15.06 -4.63
C GLY A 90 -2.77 15.99 -5.67
N PHE A 91 -1.56 16.51 -5.45
CA PHE A 91 -0.81 17.41 -6.32
C PHE A 91 0.68 17.33 -6.04
N LEU A 92 1.50 17.87 -6.95
CA LEU A 92 2.96 17.89 -6.85
C LEU A 92 3.48 19.31 -7.06
N GLU A 93 4.65 19.60 -6.47
CA GLU A 93 5.43 20.80 -6.77
C GLU A 93 6.71 20.39 -7.49
N ALA A 94 7.05 21.13 -8.56
CA ALA A 94 8.34 21.09 -9.22
C ALA A 94 9.12 22.37 -8.92
N GLY A 95 10.43 22.23 -8.64
CA GLY A 95 11.31 23.36 -8.38
C GLY A 95 11.84 23.43 -6.94
N PRO A 96 12.53 24.51 -6.57
CA PRO A 96 12.61 25.77 -7.31
C PRO A 96 13.33 25.64 -8.65
N VAL A 97 12.73 26.21 -9.71
CA VAL A 97 13.32 26.28 -11.05
C VAL A 97 13.99 27.63 -11.20
N SER A 98 15.24 27.61 -11.65
CA SER A 98 16.04 28.79 -11.99
C SER A 98 16.32 28.84 -13.50
N MET A 99 16.76 29.99 -13.99
CA MET A 99 17.21 30.14 -15.38
C MET A 99 18.35 29.17 -15.69
N GLU A 100 19.44 29.31 -14.95
CA GLU A 100 20.62 28.47 -15.09
C GLU A 100 20.58 27.26 -14.15
N VAL A 101 21.40 26.26 -14.46
CA VAL A 101 21.61 25.09 -13.59
C VAL A 101 22.26 25.53 -12.28
N GLN A 102 21.66 25.19 -11.14
CA GLN A 102 22.26 25.36 -9.81
C GLN A 102 22.54 23.98 -9.22
N LEU A 103 23.79 23.53 -9.32
CA LEU A 103 24.25 22.33 -8.62
C LEU A 103 25.05 22.78 -7.41
N SER A 104 24.61 22.40 -6.21
CA SER A 104 25.39 22.63 -5.01
C SER A 104 26.62 21.72 -4.99
N SER A 105 27.79 22.26 -4.65
CA SER A 105 29.04 21.49 -4.51
C SER A 105 29.06 20.55 -3.29
N GLY A 106 28.14 20.74 -2.34
CA GLY A 106 28.03 19.93 -1.12
C GLY A 106 27.01 18.80 -1.23
N THR A 107 27.24 17.70 -0.52
CA THR A 107 26.24 16.64 -0.32
C THR A 107 25.29 17.00 0.81
N ALA A 108 24.02 16.57 0.75
CA ALA A 108 23.10 16.67 1.90
C ALA A 108 23.65 15.89 3.11
N VAL A 109 23.54 16.46 4.31
CA VAL A 109 24.05 15.88 5.56
C VAL A 109 22.87 15.58 6.47
N LYS A 110 22.78 14.35 6.96
CA LYS A 110 21.74 13.93 7.89
C LYS A 110 22.26 14.01 9.33
N HIS A 111 21.44 14.55 10.22
CA HIS A 111 21.73 14.68 11.65
C HIS A 111 21.17 13.52 12.47
N GLN A 112 21.62 13.40 13.72
CA GLN A 112 21.18 12.33 14.63
C GLN A 112 19.68 12.39 14.96
N ASP A 113 19.11 13.59 15.00
CA ASP A 113 17.67 13.82 15.18
C ASP A 113 16.84 13.44 13.93
N GLY A 114 17.51 13.08 12.83
CA GLY A 114 16.91 12.72 11.55
C GLY A 114 16.69 13.90 10.60
N SER A 115 16.94 15.14 11.03
CA SER A 115 16.87 16.31 10.15
C SER A 115 17.95 16.25 9.07
N ILE A 116 17.73 16.94 7.96
CA ILE A 116 18.66 16.97 6.82
C ILE A 116 19.06 18.41 6.56
N SER A 117 20.36 18.69 6.62
CA SER A 117 20.92 19.93 6.10
C SER A 117 21.19 19.80 4.62
N TYR A 118 20.70 20.75 3.85
CA TYR A 118 20.99 20.92 2.44
C TYR A 118 22.03 22.03 2.25
N PRO A 119 22.88 21.96 1.22
CA PRO A 119 23.70 23.11 0.84
C PRO A 119 22.83 24.30 0.42
N VAL A 120 23.43 25.48 0.41
CA VAL A 120 22.86 26.70 -0.16
C VAL A 120 23.66 27.07 -1.41
N PRO A 121 23.02 27.37 -2.56
CA PRO A 121 21.57 27.36 -2.82
C PRO A 121 21.00 25.93 -2.97
N LEU A 122 19.66 25.83 -3.02
CA LEU A 122 18.98 24.57 -3.35
C LEU A 122 19.30 24.13 -4.79
N GLU A 123 19.25 22.83 -5.03
CA GLU A 123 19.51 22.25 -6.34
C GLU A 123 18.41 22.64 -7.35
N SER A 124 18.81 23.06 -8.54
CA SER A 124 17.95 23.30 -9.69
C SER A 124 18.62 22.78 -10.96
N ILE A 125 17.87 22.07 -11.79
CA ILE A 125 18.35 21.56 -13.07
C ILE A 125 18.25 22.59 -14.21
N GLY A 126 17.87 23.83 -13.90
CA GLY A 126 17.63 24.88 -14.89
C GLY A 126 16.32 24.68 -15.67
N VAL A 127 15.87 25.73 -16.34
CA VAL A 127 14.57 25.76 -17.03
C VAL A 127 14.52 24.83 -18.24
N ASP A 128 15.59 24.75 -19.05
CA ASP A 128 15.61 23.92 -20.28
C ASP A 128 15.45 22.44 -19.97
N ARG A 129 16.19 21.94 -18.98
CA ARG A 129 16.10 20.53 -18.56
C ARG A 129 14.78 20.25 -17.86
N THR A 130 14.24 21.22 -17.11
CA THR A 130 12.93 21.11 -16.49
C THR A 130 11.85 20.92 -17.55
N ILE A 131 11.79 21.80 -18.55
CA ILE A 131 10.84 21.71 -19.67
C ILE A 131 10.98 20.36 -20.39
N SER A 132 12.20 19.97 -20.75
CA SER A 132 12.48 18.68 -21.39
C SER A 132 11.95 17.47 -20.61
N LYS A 133 11.94 17.55 -19.27
CA LYS A 133 11.37 16.49 -18.42
C LYS A 133 9.86 16.56 -18.34
N LEU A 134 9.29 17.75 -18.20
CA LEU A 134 7.84 17.96 -18.14
C LEU A 134 7.14 17.53 -19.43
N GLU A 135 7.75 17.79 -20.60
CA GLU A 135 7.26 17.32 -21.89
C GLU A 135 7.19 15.80 -21.98
N LYS A 136 8.25 15.12 -21.53
CA LYS A 136 8.32 13.65 -21.50
C LYS A 136 7.31 13.03 -20.54
N MET A 137 6.94 13.75 -19.48
CA MET A 137 5.99 13.24 -18.50
C MET A 137 4.58 13.10 -19.06
N LYS A 138 4.21 13.82 -20.15
CA LYS A 138 2.85 13.94 -20.74
C LYS A 138 1.79 14.24 -19.66
N ALA A 139 1.31 15.49 -19.61
CA ALA A 139 0.24 16.01 -18.74
C ALA A 139 -0.15 15.06 -17.59
N ALA A 140 0.57 15.17 -16.46
CA ALA A 140 0.23 14.45 -15.25
C ALA A 140 -1.26 14.69 -14.95
N HIS A 141 -2.00 13.64 -14.61
CA HIS A 141 -3.44 13.77 -14.28
C HIS A 141 -3.70 14.54 -12.98
N GLN A 142 -2.65 14.95 -12.28
CA GLN A 142 -2.69 15.70 -11.03
C GLN A 142 -2.18 17.13 -11.26
N PRO A 143 -2.72 18.13 -10.55
CA PRO A 143 -2.20 19.49 -10.60
C PRO A 143 -0.70 19.54 -10.29
N LEU A 144 0.04 20.32 -11.07
CA LEU A 144 1.47 20.54 -10.89
C LEU A 144 1.72 22.02 -10.58
N PHE A 145 2.22 22.30 -9.38
CA PHE A 145 2.70 23.64 -9.05
C PHE A 145 4.17 23.75 -9.48
N ILE A 146 4.55 24.90 -10.01
CA ILE A 146 5.93 25.17 -10.39
C ILE A 146 6.44 26.33 -9.55
N ARG A 147 7.41 26.05 -8.69
CA ARG A 147 8.13 27.06 -7.92
C ARG A 147 9.26 27.62 -8.76
N ILE A 148 9.37 28.94 -8.82
CA ILE A 148 10.45 29.63 -9.52
C ILE A 148 11.21 30.56 -8.59
N ASN A 149 12.51 30.66 -8.83
CA ASN A 149 13.44 31.46 -8.05
C ASN A 149 14.47 32.12 -8.98
N SER A 150 14.92 33.32 -8.59
CA SER A 150 16.07 33.99 -9.20
C SER A 150 17.14 34.25 -8.13
N PRO A 151 18.39 33.77 -8.34
CA PRO A 151 19.50 34.06 -7.44
C PRO A 151 20.03 35.50 -7.59
N ALA A 152 19.51 36.29 -8.53
CA ALA A 152 20.05 37.61 -8.83
C ALA A 152 19.91 38.57 -7.64
N SER A 153 21.01 39.28 -7.32
CA SER A 153 21.04 40.26 -6.23
C SER A 153 20.24 41.51 -6.57
N SER A 154 20.25 41.93 -7.85
CA SER A 154 19.47 43.07 -8.34
C SER A 154 18.01 42.70 -8.54
N MET A 155 17.09 43.53 -8.02
CA MET A 155 15.65 43.34 -8.14
C MET A 155 15.18 43.30 -9.59
N ASP A 156 15.70 44.19 -10.44
CA ASP A 156 15.23 44.30 -11.83
C ASP A 156 15.68 43.10 -12.67
N LEU A 157 16.91 42.62 -12.44
CA LEU A 157 17.39 41.38 -13.05
C LEU A 157 16.59 40.18 -12.56
N ALA A 158 16.37 40.09 -11.24
CA ALA A 158 15.57 39.01 -10.67
C ALA A 158 14.14 39.00 -11.22
N ALA A 159 13.51 40.17 -11.34
CA ALA A 159 12.18 40.31 -11.93
C ALA A 159 12.16 39.88 -13.40
N ALA A 160 13.17 40.27 -14.19
CA ALA A 160 13.27 39.86 -15.59
C ALA A 160 13.41 38.33 -15.74
N GLU A 161 14.25 37.69 -14.93
CA GLU A 161 14.41 36.24 -14.92
C GLU A 161 13.10 35.53 -14.53
N ILE A 162 12.43 36.00 -13.47
CA ILE A 162 11.15 35.44 -13.01
C ILE A 162 10.06 35.57 -14.07
N ILE A 163 10.01 36.70 -14.78
CA ILE A 163 9.06 36.94 -15.89
C ILE A 163 9.32 35.96 -17.05
N ASP A 164 10.59 35.74 -17.43
CA ASP A 164 10.93 34.78 -18.48
C ASP A 164 10.61 33.34 -18.07
N LEU A 165 11.01 32.94 -16.85
CA LEU A 165 10.65 31.64 -16.27
C LEU A 165 9.14 31.42 -16.28
N ALA A 166 8.36 32.44 -15.91
CA ALA A 166 6.91 32.37 -15.93
C ALA A 166 6.35 32.06 -17.31
N GLY A 167 6.83 32.76 -18.35
CA GLY A 167 6.39 32.55 -19.72
C GLY A 167 6.71 31.14 -20.23
N ARG A 168 7.94 30.69 -19.97
CA ARG A 168 8.43 29.40 -20.46
C ARG A 168 7.78 28.20 -19.76
N LEU A 169 7.47 28.33 -18.47
CA LEU A 169 6.88 27.25 -17.65
C LEU A 169 5.35 27.28 -17.63
N CYS A 170 4.73 28.39 -18.05
CA CYS A 170 3.29 28.57 -18.11
C CYS A 170 2.55 27.36 -18.70
N PRO A 171 2.93 26.74 -19.85
CA PRO A 171 2.18 25.63 -20.43
C PRO A 171 2.04 24.40 -19.51
N TYR A 172 2.99 24.20 -18.59
CA TYR A 172 3.09 23.00 -17.75
C TYR A 172 2.55 23.20 -16.33
N ALA A 173 2.49 24.46 -15.84
CA ALA A 173 2.04 24.77 -14.49
C ALA A 173 0.51 24.79 -14.37
N SER A 174 -0.03 24.24 -13.29
CA SER A 174 -1.39 24.53 -12.82
C SER A 174 -1.41 25.85 -12.05
N ALA A 175 -0.41 26.09 -11.20
CA ALA A 175 -0.16 27.36 -10.53
C ALA A 175 1.35 27.60 -10.43
N MET A 176 1.74 28.87 -10.31
CA MET A 176 3.13 29.25 -10.10
C MET A 176 3.36 29.78 -8.69
N ILE A 177 4.44 29.33 -8.07
CA ILE A 177 4.86 29.80 -6.74
C ILE A 177 6.09 30.69 -6.92
N LEU A 178 5.97 31.96 -6.54
CA LEU A 178 7.08 32.91 -6.55
C LEU A 178 7.79 32.89 -5.20
N GLU A 179 9.01 32.37 -5.16
CA GLU A 179 9.84 32.38 -3.96
C GLU A 179 10.33 33.80 -3.67
N ASP A 180 10.25 34.22 -2.41
CA ASP A 180 10.58 35.58 -1.96
C ASP A 180 9.89 36.69 -2.77
N GLY A 181 8.67 36.43 -3.24
CA GLY A 181 7.97 37.35 -4.14
C GLY A 181 7.70 38.74 -3.57
N TRP A 182 7.77 38.89 -2.25
CA TRP A 182 7.70 40.18 -1.54
C TRP A 182 8.81 41.17 -1.95
N ARG A 183 9.90 40.69 -2.58
CA ARG A 183 10.97 41.52 -3.15
C ARG A 183 10.56 42.24 -4.44
N PHE A 184 9.46 41.84 -5.09
CA PHE A 184 9.02 42.41 -6.36
C PHE A 184 7.93 43.46 -6.19
N LYS A 185 7.93 44.46 -7.08
CA LYS A 185 6.90 45.49 -7.17
C LYS A 185 5.63 44.98 -7.87
N GLN A 186 4.50 45.62 -7.61
CA GLN A 186 3.21 45.32 -8.26
C GLN A 186 3.29 45.32 -9.80
N GLU A 187 4.09 46.20 -10.39
CA GLU A 187 4.28 46.26 -11.85
C GLU A 187 4.87 44.96 -12.42
N HIS A 188 5.76 44.29 -11.68
CA HIS A 188 6.32 42.99 -12.07
C HIS A 188 5.23 41.91 -12.00
N TYR A 189 4.43 41.91 -10.94
CA TYR A 189 3.29 41.00 -10.80
C TYR A 189 2.26 41.17 -11.92
N ARG A 190 1.94 42.41 -12.33
CA ARG A 190 1.03 42.67 -13.47
C ARG A 190 1.56 42.06 -14.77
N LYS A 191 2.88 42.17 -15.02
CA LYS A 191 3.52 41.53 -16.19
C LYS A 191 3.42 40.01 -16.11
N ILE A 192 3.71 39.41 -14.96
CA ILE A 192 3.60 37.95 -14.73
C ILE A 192 2.16 37.48 -14.95
N ALA A 193 1.19 38.15 -14.33
CA ALA A 193 -0.24 37.81 -14.47
C ALA A 193 -0.70 37.87 -15.93
N GLY A 194 -0.24 38.87 -16.70
CA GLY A 194 -0.52 38.98 -18.14
C GLY A 194 0.02 37.80 -18.96
N ILE A 195 1.24 37.34 -18.64
CA ILE A 195 1.87 36.18 -19.30
C ILE A 195 1.18 34.86 -18.95
N LEU A 196 0.73 34.73 -17.71
CA LEU A 196 0.11 33.52 -17.20
C LEU A 196 -1.34 33.30 -17.64
N LYS A 197 -1.94 34.28 -18.33
CA LYS A 197 -3.26 34.17 -18.99
C LYS A 197 -4.33 33.57 -18.07
N GLY A 198 -4.38 34.04 -16.82
CA GLY A 198 -5.35 33.59 -15.82
C GLY A 198 -4.93 32.38 -14.99
N LYS A 199 -3.72 31.82 -15.18
CA LYS A 199 -3.18 30.83 -14.25
C LYS A 199 -2.83 31.47 -12.89
N PRO A 200 -3.16 30.83 -11.77
CA PRO A 200 -2.91 31.37 -10.44
C PRO A 200 -1.42 31.61 -10.14
N VAL A 201 -1.15 32.75 -9.50
CA VAL A 201 0.14 33.12 -8.89
C VAL A 201 0.01 33.02 -7.38
N LEU A 202 0.92 32.26 -6.77
CA LEU A 202 1.02 32.08 -5.33
C LEU A 202 2.31 32.71 -4.82
N LEU A 203 2.24 33.33 -3.63
CA LEU A 203 3.41 33.90 -2.98
C LEU A 203 4.03 32.88 -2.00
N GLY A 204 5.29 32.49 -2.23
CA GLY A 204 6.06 31.69 -1.28
C GLY A 204 6.76 32.57 -0.24
N THR A 205 6.60 32.26 1.05
CA THR A 205 7.20 33.03 2.15
C THR A 205 7.36 32.18 3.41
N SER A 206 8.33 32.51 4.28
CA SER A 206 8.44 31.90 5.61
C SER A 206 7.50 32.57 6.62
N PRO A 207 7.13 31.92 7.74
CA PRO A 207 6.37 32.55 8.81
C PRO A 207 6.98 33.87 9.32
N ALA A 208 8.30 33.93 9.49
CA ALA A 208 8.98 35.15 9.92
C ALA A 208 8.92 36.27 8.87
N ALA A 209 9.09 35.94 7.59
CA ALA A 209 8.99 36.91 6.50
C ALA A 209 7.55 37.41 6.32
N PHE A 210 6.55 36.51 6.40
CA PHE A 210 5.14 36.85 6.35
C PHE A 210 4.76 37.90 7.39
N ARG A 211 5.15 37.69 8.66
CA ARG A 211 4.88 38.65 9.76
C ARG A 211 5.47 40.03 9.49
N LYS A 212 6.64 40.12 8.85
CA LYS A 212 7.29 41.39 8.53
C LYS A 212 6.70 42.11 7.33
N GLN A 213 6.12 41.37 6.38
CA GLN A 213 5.74 41.89 5.06
C GLN A 213 4.23 41.92 4.80
N GLN A 214 3.40 41.77 5.85
CA GLN A 214 1.93 41.68 5.71
C GLN A 214 1.32 42.80 4.85
N THR A 215 1.78 44.04 5.02
CA THR A 215 1.28 45.20 4.25
C THR A 215 1.53 45.05 2.74
N ILE A 216 2.70 44.55 2.35
CA ILE A 216 3.03 44.33 0.93
C ILE A 216 2.17 43.20 0.37
N ILE A 217 2.02 42.13 1.14
CA ILE A 217 1.24 40.96 0.72
C ILE A 217 -0.25 41.31 0.59
N ALA A 218 -0.79 42.10 1.51
CA ALA A 218 -2.14 42.65 1.44
C ALA A 218 -2.35 43.46 0.15
N ALA A 219 -1.45 44.39 -0.15
CA ALA A 219 -1.54 45.20 -1.37
C ALA A 219 -1.51 44.35 -2.66
N LEU A 220 -0.76 43.25 -2.69
CA LEU A 220 -0.75 42.32 -3.84
C LEU A 220 -2.06 41.52 -3.93
N ALA A 221 -2.63 41.11 -2.80
CA ALA A 221 -3.88 40.35 -2.76
C ALA A 221 -5.10 41.21 -3.13
N ASP A 222 -5.16 42.46 -2.65
CA ASP A 222 -6.26 43.39 -2.91
C ASP A 222 -6.39 43.75 -4.39
N GLU A 223 -5.25 43.83 -5.09
CA GLU A 223 -5.21 44.01 -6.55
C GLU A 223 -5.40 42.70 -7.34
N ASN A 224 -5.68 41.59 -6.65
CA ASN A 224 -5.80 40.25 -7.24
C ASN A 224 -4.58 39.84 -8.07
N LEU A 225 -3.38 40.28 -7.67
CA LEU A 225 -2.12 39.92 -8.31
C LEU A 225 -1.56 38.59 -7.82
N ILE A 226 -2.00 38.16 -6.63
CA ILE A 226 -1.76 36.83 -6.07
C ILE A 226 -3.09 36.19 -5.70
N GLN A 227 -3.20 34.88 -5.88
CA GLN A 227 -4.41 34.10 -5.60
C GLN A 227 -4.28 33.24 -4.34
N GLY A 228 -3.13 33.25 -3.66
CA GLY A 228 -2.91 32.49 -2.42
C GLY A 228 -1.48 32.64 -1.88
N ILE A 229 -1.25 32.11 -0.68
CA ILE A 229 0.05 32.15 0.01
C ILE A 229 0.52 30.71 0.30
N VAL A 230 1.81 30.46 0.05
CA VAL A 230 2.53 29.26 0.47
C VAL A 230 3.46 29.63 1.62
N LEU A 231 3.17 29.11 2.81
CA LEU A 231 4.02 29.24 3.99
C LEU A 231 5.05 28.10 4.02
N ASP A 232 6.31 28.42 3.75
CA ASP A 232 7.42 27.47 3.77
C ASP A 232 8.01 27.34 5.19
N GLU A 233 8.38 26.12 5.57
CA GLU A 233 9.13 25.84 6.80
C GLU A 233 10.41 26.68 6.91
N GLU A 234 10.67 27.16 8.13
CA GLU A 234 11.79 28.06 8.39
C GLU A 234 13.10 27.28 8.50
N ALA A 235 14.12 27.74 7.77
CA ALA A 235 15.42 27.09 7.74
C ALA A 235 16.38 27.67 8.79
N TYR A 236 17.14 26.80 9.45
CA TYR A 236 18.30 27.17 10.25
C TYR A 236 19.56 27.15 9.38
N PHE A 237 20.25 28.29 9.30
CA PHE A 237 21.46 28.45 8.51
C PHE A 237 22.71 28.27 9.39
N SER A 238 23.61 27.37 8.98
CA SER A 238 24.90 27.17 9.64
C SER A 238 25.93 26.60 8.65
N GLY A 239 27.13 27.19 8.61
CA GLY A 239 28.25 26.68 7.80
C GLY A 239 27.95 26.56 6.29
N GLY A 240 27.19 27.50 5.71
CA GLY A 240 26.79 27.46 4.29
C GLY A 240 25.71 26.42 3.96
N ARG A 241 25.02 25.92 4.99
CA ARG A 241 23.96 24.92 4.87
C ARG A 241 22.68 25.42 5.51
N GLN A 242 21.55 24.91 5.03
CA GLN A 242 20.21 25.18 5.53
C GLN A 242 19.58 23.88 6.03
N THR A 243 19.02 23.91 7.23
CA THR A 243 18.39 22.74 7.88
C THR A 243 16.94 23.05 8.16
N PHE A 244 16.05 22.16 7.73
CA PHE A 244 14.63 22.31 7.96
C PHE A 244 14.19 21.44 9.15
N PRO A 245 13.32 21.94 10.04
CA PRO A 245 12.76 21.15 11.13
C PRO A 245 11.90 20.01 10.59
N LEU A 246 11.97 18.83 11.22
CA LEU A 246 11.18 17.68 10.78
C LEU A 246 9.68 17.83 11.07
N SER A 247 9.34 18.40 12.23
CA SER A 247 8.00 18.75 12.67
C SER A 247 8.04 20.13 13.31
N ALA A 248 7.18 21.04 12.86
CA ALA A 248 7.02 22.37 13.42
C ALA A 248 5.64 22.97 13.08
N PRO A 249 4.52 22.24 13.26
CA PRO A 249 3.20 22.75 12.89
C PRO A 249 2.83 24.04 13.66
N GLU A 250 3.33 24.22 14.88
CA GLU A 250 3.06 25.39 15.71
C GLU A 250 3.61 26.68 15.07
N ALA A 251 4.71 26.61 14.32
CA ALA A 251 5.35 27.76 13.69
C ALA A 251 4.44 28.48 12.67
N PHE A 252 3.44 27.76 12.14
CA PHE A 252 2.52 28.26 11.12
C PHE A 252 1.19 28.77 11.69
N THR A 253 0.85 28.42 12.93
CA THR A 253 -0.53 28.55 13.45
C THR A 253 -1.04 29.99 13.43
N ASP A 254 -0.26 30.93 13.98
CA ASP A 254 -0.64 32.36 13.99
C ASP A 254 -0.76 32.92 12.56
N CYS A 255 0.16 32.53 11.67
CA CYS A 255 0.16 33.00 10.29
C CYS A 255 -1.07 32.49 9.54
N LEU A 256 -1.44 31.23 9.71
CA LEU A 256 -2.64 30.64 9.11
C LEU A 256 -3.91 31.33 9.63
N SER A 257 -4.02 31.54 10.95
CA SER A 257 -5.13 32.29 11.53
C SER A 257 -5.19 33.72 10.97
N THR A 258 -4.05 34.39 10.83
CA THR A 258 -3.98 35.74 10.26
C THR A 258 -4.45 35.73 8.80
N ILE A 259 -3.99 34.79 7.98
CA ILE A 259 -4.40 34.68 6.58
C ILE A 259 -5.91 34.46 6.48
N LYS A 260 -6.47 33.54 7.28
CA LYS A 260 -7.91 33.24 7.26
C LYS A 260 -8.80 34.38 7.74
N ASN A 261 -8.31 35.24 8.63
CA ASN A 261 -9.06 36.39 9.11
C ASN A 261 -8.89 37.65 8.24
N THR A 262 -7.78 37.76 7.51
CA THR A 262 -7.42 38.97 6.75
C THR A 262 -7.90 38.91 5.30
N TYR A 263 -7.79 37.75 4.65
CA TYR A 263 -8.06 37.61 3.22
C TYR A 263 -9.45 37.01 2.94
N PRO A 264 -10.03 37.25 1.75
CA PRO A 264 -11.37 36.76 1.41
C PRO A 264 -11.50 35.23 1.52
N ALA A 265 -12.73 34.79 1.77
CA ALA A 265 -13.07 33.37 1.74
C ALA A 265 -12.66 32.73 0.40
N GLY A 266 -11.95 31.61 0.46
CA GLY A 266 -11.42 30.93 -0.72
C GLY A 266 -9.99 31.34 -1.11
N PHE A 267 -9.39 32.34 -0.44
CA PHE A 267 -7.96 32.64 -0.57
C PHE A 267 -7.13 31.50 0.09
N PRO A 268 -6.39 30.69 -0.70
CA PRO A 268 -5.72 29.50 -0.20
C PRO A 268 -4.52 29.83 0.67
N ALA A 269 -4.44 29.16 1.82
CA ALA A 269 -3.26 29.07 2.66
C ALA A 269 -2.66 27.66 2.52
N ILE A 270 -1.47 27.56 1.94
CA ILE A 270 -0.78 26.30 1.70
C ILE A 270 0.42 26.24 2.63
N VAL A 271 0.63 25.13 3.33
CA VAL A 271 1.84 24.93 4.15
C VAL A 271 2.80 23.99 3.44
N SER A 272 4.08 24.32 3.43
CA SER A 272 5.14 23.50 2.81
C SER A 272 6.19 23.13 3.86
N GLY A 273 6.11 21.88 4.34
CA GLY A 273 7.01 21.33 5.34
C GLY A 273 6.51 21.37 6.79
N GLY A 274 7.39 21.03 7.73
CA GLY A 274 7.05 20.94 9.16
C GLY A 274 6.06 19.82 9.56
N VAL A 275 5.92 18.78 8.73
CA VAL A 275 5.00 17.65 8.95
C VAL A 275 5.76 16.33 8.97
N LEU A 276 5.89 15.74 10.17
CA LEU A 276 6.52 14.44 10.39
C LEU A 276 5.48 13.33 10.50
N GLU A 277 4.32 13.59 11.10
CA GLU A 277 3.30 12.58 11.36
C GLU A 277 1.87 13.09 11.09
N PRO A 278 0.86 12.19 11.01
CA PRO A 278 -0.50 12.62 10.71
C PRO A 278 -1.04 13.72 11.64
N GLU A 279 -0.70 13.67 12.92
CA GLU A 279 -1.09 14.70 13.91
C GLU A 279 -0.65 16.11 13.50
N ASP A 280 0.58 16.27 12.99
CA ASP A 280 1.08 17.59 12.55
C ASP A 280 0.21 18.15 11.42
N ALA A 281 -0.15 17.29 10.45
CA ALA A 281 -1.02 17.69 9.35
C ALA A 281 -2.43 18.05 9.83
N ILE A 282 -2.98 17.29 10.78
CA ILE A 282 -4.27 17.59 11.40
C ILE A 282 -4.26 18.96 12.10
N ARG A 283 -3.20 19.27 12.85
CA ARG A 283 -3.02 20.57 13.50
C ARG A 283 -3.01 21.70 12.49
N LEU A 284 -2.27 21.55 11.39
CA LEU A 284 -2.21 22.54 10.32
C LEU A 284 -3.57 22.75 9.64
N TYR A 285 -4.31 21.67 9.33
CA TYR A 285 -5.67 21.79 8.80
C TYR A 285 -6.60 22.51 9.77
N THR A 286 -6.51 22.20 11.07
CA THR A 286 -7.30 22.84 12.12
C THR A 286 -6.96 24.32 12.27
N ALA A 287 -5.68 24.68 12.12
CA ALA A 287 -5.20 26.06 12.12
C ALA A 287 -5.59 26.87 10.87
N GLY A 288 -6.14 26.22 9.84
CA GLY A 288 -6.64 26.86 8.63
C GLY A 288 -5.83 26.61 7.37
N ALA A 289 -4.89 25.66 7.34
CA ALA A 289 -4.26 25.26 6.08
C ALA A 289 -5.29 24.60 5.16
N ASP A 290 -5.36 25.01 3.89
CA ASP A 290 -6.22 24.36 2.90
C ASP A 290 -5.55 23.15 2.27
N LEU A 291 -4.25 23.26 2.01
CA LEU A 291 -3.39 22.26 1.40
C LEU A 291 -2.05 22.19 2.16
N ILE A 292 -1.43 21.01 2.15
CA ILE A 292 -0.13 20.77 2.79
C ILE A 292 0.80 20.09 1.78
N MET A 293 2.01 20.60 1.60
CA MET A 293 3.08 19.96 0.84
C MET A 293 4.12 19.36 1.76
N LEU A 294 4.42 18.06 1.59
CA LEU A 294 5.38 17.36 2.42
C LEU A 294 6.82 17.55 1.92
N SER A 295 7.76 17.76 2.84
CA SER A 295 9.18 18.00 2.57
C SER A 295 10.10 17.03 3.37
N GLY A 296 10.97 17.53 4.24
CA GLY A 296 11.94 16.75 5.03
C GLY A 296 11.29 15.72 5.96
N GLY A 297 10.16 16.06 6.59
CA GLY A 297 9.42 15.12 7.43
C GLY A 297 8.93 13.88 6.67
N TYR A 298 8.58 14.01 5.38
CA TYR A 298 8.24 12.87 4.51
C TYR A 298 9.43 11.94 4.25
N VAL A 299 10.64 12.49 4.09
CA VAL A 299 11.85 11.67 3.91
C VAL A 299 12.11 10.82 5.15
N SER A 300 11.93 11.38 6.35
CA SER A 300 12.14 10.64 7.61
C SER A 300 11.03 9.60 7.87
N SER A 301 9.77 9.99 7.67
CA SER A 301 8.58 9.18 7.95
C SER A 301 8.26 8.14 6.90
N GLY A 302 8.78 8.33 5.69
CA GLY A 302 8.66 7.39 4.60
C GLY A 302 7.40 7.56 3.74
N PRO A 303 7.33 6.77 2.65
CA PRO A 303 6.37 6.93 1.56
C PRO A 303 4.91 6.63 1.94
N GLY A 304 4.63 6.03 3.10
CA GLY A 304 3.27 5.84 3.59
C GLY A 304 2.65 7.07 4.26
N LEU A 305 3.43 8.12 4.55
CA LEU A 305 2.94 9.31 5.25
C LEU A 305 1.73 9.98 4.58
N PRO A 306 1.67 10.20 3.25
CA PRO A 306 0.48 10.80 2.61
C PRO A 306 -0.79 9.97 2.82
N LYS A 307 -0.69 8.64 2.73
CA LYS A 307 -1.81 7.74 3.03
C LYS A 307 -2.23 7.87 4.49
N ARG A 308 -1.30 7.89 5.43
CA ARG A 308 -1.62 8.01 6.87
C ARG A 308 -2.28 9.35 7.19
N ILE A 309 -1.82 10.46 6.58
CA ILE A 309 -2.46 11.78 6.70
C ILE A 309 -3.86 11.75 6.11
N ASN A 310 -4.04 11.20 4.91
CA ASN A 310 -5.35 11.10 4.26
C ASN A 310 -6.34 10.24 5.08
N GLU A 311 -5.90 9.09 5.57
CA GLU A 311 -6.73 8.22 6.43
C GLU A 311 -7.10 8.88 7.76
N ALA A 312 -6.22 9.74 8.31
CA ALA A 312 -6.49 10.52 9.53
C ALA A 312 -7.43 11.71 9.25
N ALA A 313 -7.25 12.42 8.13
CA ALA A 313 -8.12 13.53 7.75
C ALA A 313 -9.55 13.05 7.46
N ALA A 314 -9.69 11.90 6.78
CA ALA A 314 -11.00 11.29 6.52
C ALA A 314 -11.70 10.78 7.80
N ASP A 315 -10.93 10.53 8.86
CA ASP A 315 -11.46 10.14 10.17
C ASP A 315 -12.11 11.33 10.90
N LEU A 316 -11.55 12.53 10.75
CA LEU A 316 -12.09 13.78 11.34
C LEU A 316 -13.32 14.33 10.62
N GLY A 317 -13.50 14.04 9.33
CA GLY A 317 -14.68 14.43 8.54
C GLY A 317 -15.94 13.63 8.88
N VAL A 318 -16.27 13.52 10.16
CA VAL A 318 -17.23 12.61 10.81
C VAL A 318 -18.55 12.30 10.04
N HIS A 319 -18.94 11.02 10.10
CA HIS A 319 -20.25 10.37 9.85
C HIS A 319 -20.91 10.42 8.45
N ALA A 320 -20.20 10.00 7.40
CA ALA A 320 -20.91 9.31 6.32
C ALA A 320 -21.39 7.95 6.86
N GLY A 321 -22.72 7.74 6.87
CA GLY A 321 -23.39 6.66 7.59
C GLY A 321 -22.69 5.31 7.51
N ARG A 322 -22.53 4.66 8.67
CA ARG A 322 -22.29 3.22 8.79
C ARG A 322 -23.56 2.49 8.37
N GLY A 323 -23.93 2.63 7.09
CA GLY A 323 -24.97 1.80 6.50
C GLY A 323 -24.38 0.42 6.27
N ASP A 324 -25.14 -0.61 6.67
CA ASP A 324 -24.81 -1.97 6.26
C ASP A 324 -24.92 -2.06 4.74
N PHE A 325 -23.81 -2.33 4.06
CA PHE A 325 -23.80 -2.52 2.62
C PHE A 325 -24.38 -3.90 2.28
N GLY A 326 -25.33 -3.95 1.34
CA GLY A 326 -25.96 -5.20 0.92
C GLY A 326 -24.97 -6.28 0.45
N GLY A 327 -25.39 -7.54 0.54
CA GLY A 327 -24.62 -8.69 0.04
C GLY A 327 -23.55 -9.25 0.98
N TRP A 328 -23.20 -8.55 2.06
CA TRP A 328 -22.20 -9.05 3.02
C TRP A 328 -22.57 -10.39 3.65
N MET A 329 -23.86 -10.61 3.93
CA MET A 329 -24.36 -11.87 4.50
C MET A 329 -24.16 -13.04 3.54
N LEU A 330 -24.26 -12.81 2.23
CA LEU A 330 -24.02 -13.85 1.22
C LEU A 330 -22.55 -14.24 1.16
N TYR A 331 -21.63 -13.27 1.27
CA TYR A 331 -20.21 -13.58 1.47
C TYR A 331 -19.93 -14.30 2.78
N TRP A 332 -20.65 -13.94 3.85
CA TRP A 332 -20.53 -14.63 5.12
C TRP A 332 -21.00 -16.08 5.02
N LEU A 333 -22.15 -16.33 4.38
CA LEU A 333 -22.68 -17.68 4.11
C LEU A 333 -21.73 -18.49 3.21
N PHE A 334 -21.15 -17.86 2.20
CA PHE A 334 -20.11 -18.48 1.38
C PHE A 334 -18.92 -18.95 2.24
N GLY A 335 -18.38 -18.09 3.12
CA GLY A 335 -17.33 -18.47 4.06
C GLY A 335 -17.76 -19.55 5.07
N PHE A 336 -19.01 -19.47 5.55
CA PHE A 336 -19.59 -20.46 6.45
C PHE A 336 -19.70 -21.84 5.81
N PHE A 337 -20.17 -21.94 4.57
CA PHE A 337 -20.21 -23.21 3.87
C PHE A 337 -18.82 -23.77 3.57
N ILE A 338 -17.82 -22.92 3.31
CA ILE A 338 -16.42 -23.35 3.24
C ILE A 338 -15.94 -23.94 4.57
N LEU A 339 -16.26 -23.28 5.70
CA LEU A 339 -15.94 -23.80 7.02
C LEU A 339 -16.58 -25.17 7.26
N ILE A 340 -17.87 -25.32 6.95
CA ILE A 340 -18.59 -26.60 7.09
C ILE A 340 -17.98 -27.67 6.17
N GLY A 341 -17.68 -27.34 4.91
CA GLY A 341 -17.00 -28.25 3.99
C GLY A 341 -15.64 -28.70 4.53
N GLY A 342 -14.87 -27.79 5.12
CA GLY A 342 -13.60 -28.11 5.77
C GLY A 342 -13.76 -29.01 7.00
N LEU A 343 -14.79 -28.80 7.82
CA LEU A 343 -15.10 -29.67 8.96
C LEU A 343 -15.54 -31.07 8.53
N ILE A 344 -16.34 -31.18 7.47
CA ILE A 344 -16.74 -32.45 6.86
C ILE A 344 -15.50 -33.17 6.31
N ALA A 345 -14.65 -32.47 5.55
CA ALA A 345 -13.41 -33.03 5.03
C ALA A 345 -12.47 -33.50 6.16
N LEU A 346 -12.37 -32.75 7.26
CA LEU A 346 -11.61 -33.13 8.44
C LEU A 346 -12.18 -34.39 9.10
N PHE A 347 -13.51 -34.45 9.26
CA PHE A 347 -14.19 -35.62 9.82
C PHE A 347 -13.91 -36.89 9.01
N PHE A 348 -14.06 -36.83 7.67
CA PHE A 348 -13.75 -37.97 6.81
C PHE A 348 -12.27 -38.32 6.82
N SER A 349 -11.37 -37.32 6.83
CA SER A 349 -9.93 -37.59 6.96
C SER A 349 -9.60 -38.34 8.25
N LEU A 350 -10.25 -38.03 9.37
CA LEU A 350 -10.02 -38.69 10.65
C LEU A 350 -10.68 -40.08 10.78
N THR A 351 -11.66 -40.41 9.94
CA THR A 351 -12.45 -41.64 10.04
C THR A 351 -12.18 -42.61 8.89
N SER A 352 -12.41 -42.17 7.66
CA SER A 352 -12.33 -42.95 6.44
C SER A 352 -11.52 -42.17 5.39
N VAL A 353 -10.21 -42.44 5.35
CA VAL A 353 -9.29 -41.77 4.41
C VAL A 353 -9.65 -42.03 2.95
N ILE A 354 -10.10 -43.25 2.62
CA ILE A 354 -10.60 -43.63 1.30
C ILE A 354 -12.12 -43.75 1.41
N LEU A 355 -12.83 -43.05 0.53
CA LEU A 355 -14.29 -43.04 0.51
C LEU A 355 -14.82 -44.11 -0.46
N PRO A 356 -16.08 -44.58 -0.32
CA PRO A 356 -16.61 -45.66 -1.16
C PRO A 356 -16.56 -45.40 -2.67
N TYR A 357 -16.63 -44.13 -3.09
CA TYR A 357 -16.48 -43.77 -4.51
C TYR A 357 -15.02 -43.77 -4.97
N ASP A 358 -14.05 -43.57 -4.07
CA ASP A 358 -12.62 -43.74 -4.35
C ASP A 358 -12.33 -45.22 -4.63
N GLU A 359 -12.88 -46.13 -3.83
CA GLU A 359 -12.78 -47.59 -4.06
C GLU A 359 -13.43 -47.99 -5.38
N HIS A 360 -14.60 -47.43 -5.71
CA HIS A 360 -15.26 -47.67 -6.99
C HIS A 360 -14.42 -47.17 -8.18
N PHE A 361 -13.79 -46.00 -8.05
CA PHE A 361 -12.90 -45.47 -9.09
C PHE A 361 -11.67 -46.36 -9.27
N LEU A 362 -10.99 -46.70 -8.17
CA LEU A 362 -9.78 -47.52 -8.17
C LEU A 362 -10.06 -48.99 -8.54
N GLY A 363 -11.26 -49.51 -8.29
CA GLY A 363 -11.62 -50.91 -8.53
C GLY A 363 -10.98 -51.88 -7.52
N ILE A 364 -10.45 -51.37 -6.40
CA ILE A 364 -9.82 -52.15 -5.32
C ILE A 364 -10.33 -51.63 -3.97
N SER A 365 -10.39 -52.52 -2.97
CA SER A 365 -10.85 -52.15 -1.63
C SER A 365 -9.77 -51.38 -0.86
N ARG A 366 -10.18 -50.66 0.18
CA ARG A 366 -9.27 -50.04 1.14
C ARG A 366 -8.37 -51.08 1.80
N GLU A 367 -8.89 -52.25 2.16
CA GLU A 367 -8.09 -53.32 2.77
C GLU A 367 -6.96 -53.78 1.83
N ASP A 368 -7.26 -53.92 0.53
CA ASP A 368 -6.26 -54.29 -0.47
C ASP A 368 -5.15 -53.23 -0.60
N LEU A 369 -5.52 -51.95 -0.57
CA LEU A 369 -4.54 -50.85 -0.58
C LEU A 369 -3.64 -50.83 0.65
N ILE A 370 -4.20 -51.14 1.83
CA ILE A 370 -3.41 -51.27 3.07
C ILE A 370 -2.41 -52.43 2.95
N LEU A 371 -2.84 -53.56 2.38
CA LEU A 371 -1.98 -54.72 2.17
C LEU A 371 -0.87 -54.45 1.15
N MET A 372 -1.15 -53.64 0.11
CA MET A 372 -0.16 -53.25 -0.89
C MET A 372 0.91 -52.32 -0.29
N ASN A 373 0.48 -51.20 0.31
CA ASN A 373 1.39 -50.29 1.02
C ASN A 373 0.61 -49.36 1.98
N PRO A 374 0.73 -49.56 3.31
CA PRO A 374 0.01 -48.75 4.29
C PRO A 374 0.45 -47.28 4.32
N LEU A 375 1.63 -46.95 3.78
CA LEU A 375 2.15 -45.58 3.72
C LEU A 375 1.43 -44.72 2.67
N LEU A 376 0.84 -45.33 1.63
CA LEU A 376 0.03 -44.62 0.62
C LEU A 376 -1.21 -43.98 1.26
N ILE A 377 -1.90 -44.70 2.13
CA ILE A 377 -3.09 -44.17 2.81
C ILE A 377 -2.70 -43.08 3.79
N LYS A 378 -1.61 -43.27 4.54
CA LYS A 378 -1.09 -42.21 5.43
C LYS A 378 -0.66 -40.97 4.66
N PHE A 379 -0.15 -41.14 3.44
CA PHE A 379 0.13 -40.04 2.54
C PHE A 379 -1.17 -39.37 2.09
N MET A 380 -2.16 -40.06 1.51
CA MET A 380 -3.42 -39.40 1.14
C MET A 380 -4.11 -38.69 2.31
N LEU A 381 -4.03 -39.27 3.52
CA LEU A 381 -4.48 -38.65 4.77
C LEU A 381 -3.83 -37.28 5.00
N HIS A 382 -2.52 -37.16 4.76
CA HIS A 382 -1.79 -35.92 4.99
C HIS A 382 -2.32 -34.77 4.11
N ASP A 383 -2.52 -35.02 2.82
CA ASP A 383 -3.03 -34.03 1.86
C ASP A 383 -4.49 -33.65 2.17
N ARG A 384 -5.34 -34.63 2.50
CA ARG A 384 -6.75 -34.37 2.85
C ARG A 384 -6.89 -33.58 4.16
N MET A 385 -6.09 -33.89 5.18
CA MET A 385 -6.10 -33.15 6.45
C MET A 385 -5.56 -31.72 6.28
N THR A 386 -4.49 -31.51 5.52
CA THR A 386 -3.95 -30.17 5.27
C THR A 386 -4.91 -29.31 4.44
N LEU A 387 -5.59 -29.90 3.45
CA LEU A 387 -6.70 -29.27 2.73
C LEU A 387 -7.82 -28.87 3.70
N ALA A 388 -8.28 -29.78 4.55
CA ALA A 388 -9.35 -29.52 5.50
C ALA A 388 -9.01 -28.37 6.46
N GLY A 389 -7.81 -28.36 7.03
CA GLY A 389 -7.33 -27.25 7.88
C GLY A 389 -7.27 -25.92 7.13
N THR A 390 -6.86 -25.95 5.86
CA THR A 390 -6.83 -24.75 4.99
C THR A 390 -8.24 -24.24 4.69
N MET A 391 -9.21 -25.13 4.44
CA MET A 391 -10.61 -24.76 4.23
C MET A 391 -11.22 -24.15 5.49
N ILE A 392 -11.01 -24.76 6.66
CA ILE A 392 -11.49 -24.23 7.94
C ILE A 392 -10.92 -22.82 8.18
N SER A 393 -9.61 -22.65 7.96
CA SER A 393 -8.93 -21.35 8.02
C SER A 393 -9.56 -20.34 7.06
N GLY A 394 -9.69 -20.69 5.77
CA GLY A 394 -10.28 -19.84 4.75
C GLY A 394 -11.70 -19.43 5.06
N GLY A 395 -12.54 -20.36 5.55
CA GLY A 395 -13.91 -20.08 5.98
C GLY A 395 -13.97 -19.00 7.07
N ILE A 396 -13.13 -19.12 8.11
CA ILE A 396 -13.02 -18.10 9.16
C ILE A 396 -12.61 -16.74 8.58
N LEU A 397 -11.59 -16.70 7.72
CA LEU A 397 -11.13 -15.46 7.09
C LEU A 397 -12.24 -14.80 6.23
N TYR A 398 -12.95 -15.57 5.41
CA TYR A 398 -14.07 -15.07 4.61
C TYR A 398 -15.18 -14.50 5.49
N MET A 399 -15.56 -15.20 6.56
CA MET A 399 -16.60 -14.77 7.48
C MET A 399 -16.24 -13.46 8.18
N GLU A 400 -15.00 -13.33 8.67
CA GLU A 400 -14.52 -12.11 9.33
C GLU A 400 -14.40 -10.93 8.36
N LEU A 401 -13.84 -11.15 7.16
CA LEU A 401 -13.79 -10.14 6.10
C LEU A 401 -15.19 -9.70 5.66
N ALA A 402 -16.15 -10.62 5.60
CA ALA A 402 -17.53 -10.30 5.25
C ALA A 402 -18.21 -9.47 6.35
N ARG A 403 -18.11 -9.92 7.61
CA ARG A 403 -18.77 -9.31 8.77
C ARG A 403 -18.22 -7.93 9.12
N HIS A 404 -16.90 -7.76 9.08
CA HIS A 404 -16.24 -6.54 9.51
C HIS A 404 -15.77 -5.66 8.35
N GLY A 405 -15.50 -6.25 7.19
CA GLY A 405 -15.08 -5.53 5.99
C GLY A 405 -16.22 -5.20 5.04
N ALA A 406 -16.77 -6.21 4.36
CA ALA A 406 -17.78 -6.04 3.32
C ALA A 406 -19.05 -5.37 3.84
N ARG A 407 -19.50 -5.74 5.05
CA ARG A 407 -20.63 -5.12 5.75
C ARG A 407 -20.49 -3.60 5.87
N HIS A 408 -19.29 -3.11 6.17
CA HIS A 408 -19.00 -1.68 6.30
C HIS A 408 -18.50 -1.06 4.98
N GLY A 409 -18.70 -1.73 3.86
CA GLY A 409 -18.39 -1.20 2.54
C GLY A 409 -16.90 -1.08 2.22
N LEU A 410 -16.02 -1.72 3.01
CA LEU A 410 -14.57 -1.58 2.84
C LEU A 410 -14.14 -2.20 1.51
N HIS A 411 -13.74 -1.33 0.58
CA HIS A 411 -13.37 -1.71 -0.79
C HIS A 411 -12.28 -2.80 -0.83
N TRP A 412 -11.26 -2.67 0.02
CA TRP A 412 -10.13 -3.60 0.05
C TRP A 412 -10.54 -5.00 0.53
N ALA A 413 -11.44 -5.09 1.52
CA ALA A 413 -11.90 -6.36 2.07
C ALA A 413 -12.74 -7.12 1.04
N ARG A 414 -13.63 -6.40 0.34
CA ARG A 414 -14.38 -6.95 -0.79
C ARG A 414 -13.45 -7.45 -1.89
N LYS A 415 -12.41 -6.69 -2.25
CA LYS A 415 -11.42 -7.15 -3.24
C LYS A 415 -10.68 -8.40 -2.78
N ALA A 416 -10.31 -8.51 -1.50
CA ALA A 416 -9.67 -9.71 -0.95
C ALA A 416 -10.59 -10.93 -1.06
N ILE A 417 -11.85 -10.81 -0.60
CA ILE A 417 -12.86 -11.86 -0.74
C ILE A 417 -12.99 -12.31 -2.20
N ASN A 418 -13.18 -11.35 -3.11
CA ASN A 418 -13.40 -11.65 -4.52
C ASN A 418 -12.18 -12.30 -5.19
N ALA A 419 -10.98 -11.80 -4.92
CA ALA A 419 -9.77 -12.38 -5.48
C ALA A 419 -9.57 -13.82 -4.99
N GLY A 420 -9.66 -14.04 -3.67
CA GLY A 420 -9.56 -15.39 -3.10
C GLY A 420 -10.62 -16.33 -3.67
N ALA A 421 -11.88 -15.90 -3.71
CA ALA A 421 -13.00 -16.72 -4.15
C ALA A 421 -12.92 -17.06 -5.64
N VAL A 422 -12.66 -16.08 -6.50
CA VAL A 422 -12.47 -16.31 -7.96
C VAL A 422 -11.34 -17.29 -8.19
N THR A 423 -10.21 -17.14 -7.50
CA THR A 423 -9.08 -18.06 -7.67
C THR A 423 -9.37 -19.44 -7.11
N GLY A 424 -10.15 -19.53 -6.03
CA GLY A 424 -10.67 -20.79 -5.52
C GLY A 424 -11.51 -21.49 -6.58
N PHE A 425 -12.45 -20.76 -7.21
CA PHE A 425 -13.27 -21.26 -8.32
C PHE A 425 -12.48 -21.55 -9.61
N LEU A 426 -11.28 -21.03 -9.80
CA LEU A 426 -10.46 -21.42 -10.96
C LEU A 426 -9.70 -22.73 -10.71
N GLY A 427 -9.59 -23.17 -9.45
CA GLY A 427 -8.96 -24.44 -9.08
C GLY A 427 -9.54 -25.68 -9.76
N ILE A 428 -10.84 -25.67 -10.12
CA ILE A 428 -11.51 -26.79 -10.80
C ILE A 428 -10.93 -27.09 -12.18
N LEU A 429 -10.36 -26.07 -12.83
CA LEU A 429 -9.75 -26.23 -14.14
C LEU A 429 -8.49 -27.10 -14.06
N LEU A 430 -7.86 -27.21 -12.89
CA LEU A 430 -6.78 -28.15 -12.67
C LEU A 430 -7.32 -29.59 -12.77
N PHE A 431 -8.51 -29.87 -12.24
CA PHE A 431 -9.07 -31.23 -12.19
C PHE A 431 -9.45 -31.81 -13.55
N ILE A 432 -9.76 -30.95 -14.54
CA ILE A 432 -10.17 -31.38 -15.89
C ILE A 432 -9.04 -32.17 -16.60
N GLY A 433 -7.79 -32.01 -16.18
CA GLY A 433 -6.64 -32.67 -16.80
C GLY A 433 -6.32 -34.10 -16.35
N TYR A 434 -6.90 -34.62 -15.25
CA TYR A 434 -6.42 -35.85 -14.60
C TYR A 434 -7.32 -37.09 -14.77
N GLY A 435 -8.49 -36.96 -15.43
CA GLY A 435 -9.39 -38.10 -15.64
C GLY A 435 -10.10 -38.62 -14.36
N TYR A 436 -9.91 -37.94 -13.22
CA TYR A 436 -10.65 -38.16 -11.98
C TYR A 436 -11.41 -36.88 -11.59
N PHE A 437 -12.73 -36.99 -11.48
CA PHE A 437 -13.59 -35.91 -11.04
C PHE A 437 -14.33 -36.32 -9.77
N ASP A 438 -14.00 -35.66 -8.67
CA ASP A 438 -14.75 -35.83 -7.43
C ASP A 438 -16.08 -35.07 -7.52
N TRP A 439 -17.17 -35.83 -7.63
CA TRP A 439 -18.52 -35.27 -7.75
C TRP A 439 -18.99 -34.55 -6.47
N LEU A 440 -18.48 -34.93 -5.30
CA LEU A 440 -18.80 -34.28 -4.02
C LEU A 440 -18.15 -32.89 -3.98
N HIS A 441 -16.92 -32.78 -4.47
CA HIS A 441 -16.27 -31.49 -4.70
C HIS A 441 -17.04 -30.65 -5.73
N GLY A 442 -17.46 -31.24 -6.86
CA GLY A 442 -18.31 -30.56 -7.86
C GLY A 442 -19.63 -30.04 -7.27
N LEU A 443 -20.31 -30.84 -6.45
CA LEU A 443 -21.54 -30.45 -5.75
C LEU A 443 -21.29 -29.33 -4.75
N PHE A 444 -20.23 -29.42 -3.96
CA PHE A 444 -19.82 -28.37 -3.02
C PHE A 444 -19.67 -27.02 -3.73
N TRP A 445 -19.05 -27.01 -4.90
CA TRP A 445 -18.88 -25.81 -5.71
C TRP A 445 -20.19 -25.26 -6.28
N LEU A 446 -21.07 -26.14 -6.77
CA LEU A 446 -22.40 -25.75 -7.23
C LEU A 446 -23.23 -25.11 -6.11
N ILE A 447 -23.07 -25.58 -4.87
CA ILE A 447 -23.71 -24.98 -3.69
C ILE A 447 -23.11 -23.60 -3.39
N LEU A 448 -21.79 -23.43 -3.46
CA LEU A 448 -21.13 -22.16 -3.13
C LEU A 448 -21.36 -21.05 -4.17
N LEU A 449 -21.41 -21.41 -5.45
CA LEU A 449 -21.39 -20.46 -6.57
C LEU A 449 -22.53 -19.41 -6.51
N PRO A 450 -23.81 -19.78 -6.25
CA PRO A 450 -24.89 -18.80 -6.12
C PRO A 450 -24.65 -17.76 -5.02
N PHE A 451 -24.18 -18.18 -3.84
CA PHE A 451 -23.89 -17.26 -2.74
C PHE A 451 -22.77 -16.28 -3.11
N PHE A 452 -21.73 -16.76 -3.78
CA PHE A 452 -20.64 -15.90 -4.24
C PHE A 452 -21.12 -14.90 -5.30
N LEU A 453 -21.82 -15.36 -6.35
CA LEU A 453 -22.28 -14.50 -7.44
C LEU A 453 -23.28 -13.44 -6.97
N MET A 454 -24.25 -13.84 -6.12
CA MET A 454 -25.21 -12.90 -5.54
C MET A 454 -24.52 -11.92 -4.57
N GLY A 455 -23.55 -12.38 -3.78
CA GLY A 455 -22.73 -11.53 -2.91
C GLY A 455 -21.92 -10.50 -3.72
N LEU A 456 -21.31 -10.93 -4.82
CA LEU A 456 -20.58 -10.08 -5.76
C LEU A 456 -21.49 -9.02 -6.37
N TRP A 457 -22.70 -9.40 -6.80
CA TRP A 457 -23.66 -8.47 -7.38
C TRP A 457 -24.14 -7.44 -6.36
N ASN A 458 -24.54 -7.89 -5.17
CA ASN A 458 -25.17 -7.04 -4.15
C ASN A 458 -24.16 -6.12 -3.44
N SER A 459 -22.87 -6.44 -3.49
CA SER A 459 -21.80 -5.62 -2.89
C SER A 459 -21.11 -4.67 -3.90
N LYS A 460 -21.62 -4.50 -5.13
CA LYS A 460 -21.02 -3.63 -6.15
C LYS A 460 -20.82 -2.18 -5.68
N GLY A 461 -21.76 -1.65 -4.90
CA GLY A 461 -21.72 -0.28 -4.35
C GLY A 461 -20.76 -0.06 -3.17
N ALA A 462 -20.20 -1.13 -2.59
CA ALA A 462 -19.24 -1.04 -1.48
C ALA A 462 -17.88 -0.52 -1.97
N ASN A 463 -17.67 0.79 -1.83
CA ASN A 463 -16.43 1.46 -2.25
C ASN A 463 -15.87 2.44 -1.21
N GLN A 464 -16.18 2.22 0.08
CA GLN A 464 -15.65 3.08 1.13
C GLN A 464 -14.13 2.92 1.22
N ARG A 465 -13.44 4.06 1.32
CA ARG A 465 -12.01 4.09 1.63
C ARG A 465 -11.83 4.01 3.14
N PRO A 466 -10.76 3.33 3.57
CA PRO A 466 -10.57 3.08 4.98
C PRO A 466 -10.09 4.35 5.70
N ARG A 467 -10.40 4.41 7.00
CA ARG A 467 -10.04 5.50 7.92
C ARG A 467 -9.13 4.94 9.00
N SER A 468 -8.34 5.80 9.62
CA SER A 468 -7.37 5.38 10.64
C SER A 468 -7.34 6.36 11.80
N ILE A 469 -7.30 5.80 13.01
CA ILE A 469 -7.05 6.55 14.25
C ILE A 469 -5.55 6.80 14.51
N ASN A 470 -4.67 6.30 13.63
CA ASN A 470 -3.22 6.53 13.77
C ASN A 470 -2.92 8.02 13.57
N ARG A 471 -2.47 8.68 14.65
CA ARG A 471 -2.05 10.09 14.63
C ARG A 471 -0.54 10.26 14.72
N LYS A 472 0.12 9.41 15.51
CA LYS A 472 1.53 9.53 15.85
C LYS A 472 2.37 8.35 15.36
N ASN A 473 3.64 8.59 15.06
CA ASN A 473 4.67 7.61 14.71
C ASN A 473 5.17 6.86 15.97
N THR A 474 4.27 6.22 16.71
CA THR A 474 4.60 5.57 17.98
C THR A 474 5.57 4.38 17.83
N ALA A 475 6.18 3.95 18.94
CA ALA A 475 6.97 2.71 18.96
C ALA A 475 6.14 1.48 18.59
N ALA A 476 4.84 1.46 18.93
CA ALA A 476 3.92 0.39 18.53
C ALA A 476 3.73 0.36 17.01
N TRP A 477 3.53 1.52 16.37
CA TRP A 477 3.48 1.62 14.91
C TRP A 477 4.78 1.11 14.26
N ARG A 478 5.96 1.58 14.70
CA ARG A 478 7.25 1.13 14.15
C ARG A 478 7.45 -0.38 14.26
N LYS A 479 7.13 -0.98 15.41
CA LYS A 479 7.19 -2.44 15.61
C LYS A 479 6.19 -3.18 14.72
N SER A 480 5.00 -2.63 14.53
CA SER A 480 3.97 -3.22 13.68
C SER A 480 4.41 -3.32 12.21
N LEU A 481 5.29 -2.45 11.72
CA LEU A 481 5.81 -2.53 10.35
C LEU A 481 6.62 -3.81 10.11
N TRP A 482 7.40 -4.25 11.11
CA TRP A 482 8.10 -5.53 11.05
C TRP A 482 7.13 -6.70 11.06
N GLY A 483 6.11 -6.67 11.92
CA GLY A 483 5.11 -7.73 11.93
C GLY A 483 4.22 -7.73 10.68
N GLN A 484 3.93 -6.57 10.10
CA GLN A 484 3.27 -6.45 8.79
C GLN A 484 4.14 -7.07 7.70
N LEU A 485 5.45 -6.80 7.70
CA LEU A 485 6.38 -7.46 6.79
C LEU A 485 6.34 -8.98 6.95
N CYS A 486 6.31 -9.51 8.18
CA CYS A 486 6.18 -10.96 8.41
C CYS A 486 4.90 -11.52 7.76
N PHE A 487 3.75 -10.86 7.92
CA PHE A 487 2.50 -11.28 7.29
C PHE A 487 2.50 -11.13 5.76
N VAL A 488 3.17 -10.11 5.22
CA VAL A 488 3.33 -9.96 3.77
C VAL A 488 4.19 -11.10 3.20
N ILE A 489 5.32 -11.42 3.84
CA ILE A 489 6.17 -12.56 3.45
C ILE A 489 5.38 -13.86 3.58
N LEU A 490 4.62 -14.04 4.66
CA LEU A 490 3.76 -15.20 4.87
C LEU A 490 2.72 -15.36 3.75
N GLY A 491 2.00 -14.28 3.42
CA GLY A 491 1.01 -14.28 2.33
C GLY A 491 1.64 -14.62 0.98
N PHE A 492 2.78 -14.02 0.64
CA PHE A 492 3.52 -14.39 -0.58
C PHE A 492 3.99 -15.85 -0.56
N SER A 493 4.44 -16.35 0.60
CA SER A 493 4.89 -17.73 0.75
C SER A 493 3.74 -18.72 0.52
N PHE A 494 2.53 -18.43 1.00
CA PHE A 494 1.35 -19.26 0.71
C PHE A 494 0.92 -19.19 -0.74
N VAL A 495 0.96 -18.02 -1.37
CA VAL A 495 0.67 -17.86 -2.80
C VAL A 495 1.66 -18.67 -3.65
N ILE A 496 2.97 -18.52 -3.38
CA ILE A 496 4.01 -19.26 -4.10
C ILE A 496 3.88 -20.76 -3.83
N GLY A 497 3.72 -21.15 -2.56
CA GLY A 497 3.52 -22.56 -2.17
C GLY A 497 2.29 -23.18 -2.84
N GLY A 498 1.16 -22.46 -2.89
CA GLY A 498 -0.05 -22.91 -3.57
C GLY A 498 0.16 -23.10 -5.08
N ILE A 499 0.86 -22.18 -5.75
CA ILE A 499 1.26 -22.34 -7.17
C ILE A 499 2.16 -23.57 -7.33
N SER A 500 3.22 -23.69 -6.51
CA SER A 500 4.18 -24.79 -6.60
C SER A 500 3.54 -26.14 -6.38
N ILE A 501 2.71 -26.30 -5.35
CA ILE A 501 2.00 -27.55 -5.03
C ILE A 501 1.01 -27.89 -6.13
N SER A 502 0.26 -26.90 -6.64
CA SER A 502 -0.67 -27.13 -7.76
C SER A 502 0.08 -27.55 -9.03
N ALA A 503 1.21 -26.92 -9.35
CA ALA A 503 2.02 -27.25 -10.52
C ALA A 503 2.68 -28.64 -10.42
N ILE A 504 3.16 -29.01 -9.23
CA ILE A 504 3.68 -30.36 -8.96
C ILE A 504 2.55 -31.37 -9.10
N GLY A 505 1.41 -31.13 -8.45
CA GLY A 505 0.21 -31.97 -8.60
C GLY A 505 -0.25 -32.11 -10.05
N ALA A 506 0.00 -31.10 -10.88
CA ALA A 506 -0.35 -31.11 -12.29
C ALA A 506 0.63 -31.80 -13.24
N THR A 507 1.84 -32.10 -12.79
CA THR A 507 2.91 -32.60 -13.67
C THR A 507 3.50 -33.90 -13.14
N GLY A 508 4.45 -33.81 -12.21
CA GLY A 508 5.19 -34.96 -11.67
C GLY A 508 4.50 -35.67 -10.51
N VAL A 509 3.45 -35.06 -9.93
CA VAL A 509 2.65 -35.48 -8.76
C VAL A 509 3.45 -35.61 -7.46
N PHE A 510 4.64 -36.20 -7.48
CA PHE A 510 5.49 -36.47 -6.34
C PHE A 510 6.80 -35.68 -6.38
N VAL A 511 7.28 -35.30 -5.19
CA VAL A 511 8.66 -34.85 -4.97
C VAL A 511 9.49 -35.98 -4.36
N GLN A 512 10.83 -35.84 -4.36
CA GLN A 512 11.74 -36.87 -3.88
C GLN A 512 11.48 -37.30 -2.43
N THR A 513 11.10 -36.37 -1.56
CA THR A 513 10.73 -36.68 -0.18
C THR A 513 9.47 -37.51 -0.07
N ASP A 514 8.51 -37.36 -1.00
CA ASP A 514 7.28 -38.16 -1.00
C ASP A 514 7.61 -39.62 -1.36
N ILE A 515 8.40 -39.82 -2.41
CA ILE A 515 8.82 -41.16 -2.86
C ILE A 515 9.62 -41.85 -1.74
N GLY A 516 10.50 -41.10 -1.07
CA GLY A 516 11.25 -41.59 0.08
C GLY A 516 10.36 -41.99 1.26
N TYR A 517 9.27 -41.26 1.52
CA TYR A 517 8.31 -41.60 2.57
C TYR A 517 7.45 -42.81 2.18
N ILE A 518 6.89 -42.83 0.96
CA ILE A 518 6.02 -43.90 0.48
C ILE A 518 6.82 -45.21 0.25
N CYS A 519 8.13 -45.10 0.00
CA CYS A 519 9.01 -46.23 -0.38
C CYS A 519 8.54 -46.96 -1.66
N MET A 520 7.97 -46.22 -2.61
CA MET A 520 7.45 -46.77 -3.88
C MET A 520 7.58 -45.74 -5.00
N THR A 521 8.06 -46.16 -6.17
CA THR A 521 8.20 -45.26 -7.34
C THR A 521 6.86 -45.02 -8.04
N PRO A 522 6.71 -43.91 -8.79
CA PRO A 522 5.52 -43.69 -9.61
C PRO A 522 5.23 -44.83 -10.59
N GLU A 523 6.26 -45.41 -11.20
CA GLU A 523 6.09 -46.56 -12.12
C GLU A 523 5.54 -47.79 -11.39
N GLN A 524 6.05 -48.09 -10.19
CA GLN A 524 5.52 -49.17 -9.35
C GLN A 524 4.06 -48.92 -8.96
N MET A 525 3.72 -47.69 -8.56
CA MET A 525 2.33 -47.30 -8.25
C MET A 525 1.41 -47.46 -9.46
N ASN A 526 1.85 -47.02 -10.64
CA ASN A 526 1.07 -47.13 -11.87
C ASN A 526 0.87 -48.60 -12.29
N ASN A 527 1.88 -49.44 -12.11
CA ASN A 527 1.78 -50.88 -12.38
C ASN A 527 0.83 -51.60 -11.39
N LEU A 528 0.69 -51.10 -10.16
CA LEU A 528 -0.30 -51.61 -9.21
C LEU A 528 -1.71 -51.17 -9.59
N ASN A 529 -1.89 -49.89 -9.91
CA ASN A 529 -3.15 -49.33 -10.36
C ASN A 529 -2.93 -48.00 -11.09
N GLU A 530 -3.24 -47.96 -12.39
CA GLU A 530 -3.07 -46.77 -13.24
C GLU A 530 -3.89 -45.55 -12.75
N LYS A 531 -4.92 -45.78 -11.92
CA LYS A 531 -5.80 -44.75 -11.38
C LYS A 531 -5.35 -44.17 -10.04
N LEU A 532 -4.34 -44.73 -9.39
CA LEU A 532 -3.87 -44.26 -8.09
C LEU A 532 -3.20 -42.88 -8.16
N ILE A 533 -2.36 -42.66 -9.17
CA ILE A 533 -1.68 -41.38 -9.37
C ILE A 533 -2.67 -40.25 -9.67
N PRO A 534 -3.66 -40.42 -10.58
CA PRO A 534 -4.75 -39.45 -10.76
C PRO A 534 -5.48 -39.04 -9.48
N LEU A 535 -5.77 -40.00 -8.59
CA LEU A 535 -6.44 -39.71 -7.31
C LEU A 535 -5.56 -38.84 -6.40
N ILE A 536 -4.28 -39.16 -6.27
CA ILE A 536 -3.32 -38.39 -5.47
C ILE A 536 -3.10 -36.98 -6.07
N ALA A 537 -3.01 -36.90 -7.40
CA ALA A 537 -2.86 -35.65 -8.13
C ALA A 537 -4.03 -34.70 -7.86
N HIS A 538 -5.26 -35.22 -7.81
CA HIS A 538 -6.46 -34.46 -7.46
C HIS A 538 -6.36 -33.84 -6.06
N ASP A 539 -6.04 -34.64 -5.04
CA ASP A 539 -5.97 -34.17 -3.65
C ASP A 539 -4.89 -33.09 -3.49
N ARG A 540 -3.74 -33.27 -4.14
CA ARG A 540 -2.64 -32.32 -4.11
C ARG A 540 -2.94 -31.02 -4.85
N ALA A 541 -3.54 -31.09 -6.04
CA ALA A 541 -3.99 -29.90 -6.78
C ALA A 541 -5.10 -29.14 -6.02
N GLY A 542 -6.00 -29.88 -5.37
CA GLY A 542 -7.03 -29.33 -4.48
C GLY A 542 -6.43 -28.57 -3.31
N PHE A 543 -5.49 -29.18 -2.59
CA PHE A 543 -4.75 -28.51 -1.52
C PHE A 543 -4.00 -27.28 -2.01
N GLY A 544 -3.24 -27.39 -3.11
CA GLY A 544 -2.47 -26.28 -3.68
C GLY A 544 -3.34 -25.08 -4.06
N SER A 545 -4.49 -25.32 -4.71
CA SER A 545 -5.42 -24.26 -5.10
C SER A 545 -6.12 -23.60 -3.90
N ALA A 546 -6.48 -24.38 -2.87
CA ALA A 546 -7.01 -23.87 -1.61
C ALA A 546 -5.98 -23.00 -0.87
N LEU A 547 -4.72 -23.46 -0.80
CA LEU A 547 -3.62 -22.71 -0.18
C LEU A 547 -3.33 -21.41 -0.93
N PHE A 548 -3.39 -21.41 -2.26
CA PHE A 548 -3.27 -20.20 -3.08
C PHE A 548 -4.39 -19.19 -2.75
N SER A 549 -5.65 -19.65 -2.71
CA SER A 549 -6.82 -18.82 -2.38
C SER A 549 -6.69 -18.18 -0.99
N VAL A 550 -6.39 -18.98 0.04
CA VAL A 550 -6.17 -18.49 1.41
C VAL A 550 -4.94 -17.59 1.50
N GLY A 551 -3.88 -17.91 0.77
CA GLY A 551 -2.68 -17.09 0.64
C GLY A 551 -2.99 -15.69 0.14
N LEU A 552 -3.88 -15.55 -0.85
CA LEU A 552 -4.35 -14.24 -1.32
C LEU A 552 -5.14 -13.48 -0.25
N LEU A 553 -6.01 -14.15 0.53
CA LEU A 553 -6.73 -13.50 1.64
C LEU A 553 -5.76 -12.93 2.67
N VAL A 554 -4.77 -13.72 3.09
CA VAL A 554 -3.73 -13.31 4.04
C VAL A 554 -2.89 -12.16 3.46
N LEU A 555 -2.40 -12.32 2.23
CA LEU A 555 -1.56 -11.33 1.56
C LEU A 555 -2.28 -9.99 1.39
N MET A 556 -3.50 -9.99 0.86
CA MET A 556 -4.25 -8.76 0.61
C MET A 556 -4.70 -8.09 1.90
N THR A 557 -4.99 -8.88 2.95
CA THR A 557 -5.20 -8.34 4.30
C THR A 557 -3.92 -7.69 4.83
N ALA A 558 -2.76 -8.33 4.67
CA ALA A 558 -1.47 -7.80 5.12
C ALA A 558 -1.09 -6.51 4.39
N LEU A 559 -1.34 -6.44 3.08
CA LEU A 559 -1.06 -5.26 2.26
C LEU A 559 -2.03 -4.10 2.54
N TRP A 560 -3.33 -4.38 2.71
CA TRP A 560 -4.37 -3.34 2.64
C TRP A 560 -5.18 -3.13 3.93
N GLY A 561 -5.20 -4.11 4.83
CA GLY A 561 -6.02 -4.14 6.04
C GLY A 561 -5.34 -3.64 7.33
N PHE A 562 -4.03 -3.36 7.28
CA PHE A 562 -3.25 -3.00 8.48
C PHE A 562 -3.46 -1.56 8.93
N ARG A 563 -4.24 -1.37 10.01
CA ARG A 563 -4.53 -0.06 10.63
C ARG A 563 -4.58 -0.14 12.15
N GLN A 564 -4.20 0.96 12.80
CA GLN A 564 -4.20 1.05 14.26
C GLN A 564 -5.62 0.85 14.79
N GLY A 565 -5.77 0.10 15.88
CA GLY A 565 -7.08 -0.19 16.48
C GLY A 565 -7.95 -1.17 15.69
N GLY A 566 -7.45 -1.75 14.58
CA GLY A 566 -8.14 -2.77 13.78
C GLY A 566 -8.23 -4.14 14.45
N LYS A 567 -8.79 -4.21 15.67
CA LYS A 567 -8.81 -5.41 16.52
C LYS A 567 -9.33 -6.67 15.81
N TRP A 568 -10.32 -6.51 14.95
CA TRP A 568 -10.92 -7.62 14.20
C TRP A 568 -9.92 -8.24 13.20
N VAL A 569 -9.06 -7.44 12.56
CA VAL A 569 -8.03 -7.96 11.63
C VAL A 569 -7.02 -8.83 12.38
N TRP A 570 -6.58 -8.36 13.55
CA TRP A 570 -5.64 -9.12 14.37
C TRP A 570 -6.25 -10.43 14.90
N ARG A 571 -7.51 -10.38 15.38
CA ARG A 571 -8.24 -11.57 15.82
C ARG A 571 -8.49 -12.55 14.68
N MET A 572 -8.85 -12.05 13.50
CA MET A 572 -9.03 -12.85 12.30
C MET A 572 -7.73 -13.59 11.94
N LEU A 573 -6.58 -12.91 11.94
CA LEU A 573 -5.29 -13.56 11.67
C LEU A 573 -4.92 -14.57 12.78
N LEU A 574 -5.18 -14.24 14.06
CA LEU A 574 -4.94 -15.14 15.18
C LEU A 574 -5.79 -16.41 15.11
N ILE A 575 -7.10 -16.29 14.89
CA ILE A 575 -8.00 -17.45 14.92
C ILE A 575 -7.90 -18.21 13.60
N GLY A 576 -7.83 -17.49 12.47
CA GLY A 576 -7.78 -18.08 11.15
C GLY A 576 -6.51 -18.89 10.90
N GLY A 577 -5.35 -18.53 11.47
CA GLY A 577 -4.11 -19.29 11.27
C GLY A 577 -4.07 -20.65 11.97
N ILE A 578 -4.75 -20.80 13.11
CA ILE A 578 -4.63 -21.98 13.98
C ILE A 578 -5.01 -23.29 13.26
N PRO A 579 -6.18 -23.41 12.59
CA PRO A 579 -6.58 -24.67 11.96
C PRO A 579 -5.61 -25.15 10.88
N ALA A 580 -5.11 -24.23 10.04
CA ALA A 580 -4.20 -24.55 8.95
C ALA A 580 -2.83 -25.02 9.48
N PHE A 581 -2.26 -24.32 10.48
CA PHE A 581 -0.98 -24.75 11.07
C PHE A 581 -1.11 -26.02 11.90
N ALA A 582 -2.20 -26.18 12.66
CA ALA A 582 -2.46 -27.39 13.43
C ALA A 582 -2.57 -28.60 12.49
N ALA A 583 -3.39 -28.52 11.44
CA ALA A 583 -3.52 -29.60 10.46
C ALA A 583 -2.21 -29.83 9.68
N GLY A 584 -1.55 -28.75 9.25
CA GLY A 584 -0.31 -28.82 8.48
C GLY A 584 0.86 -29.44 9.25
N ILE A 585 1.01 -29.16 10.54
CA ILE A 585 2.16 -29.63 11.33
C ILE A 585 1.81 -30.94 12.04
N LEU A 586 0.71 -31.00 12.79
CA LEU A 586 0.40 -32.16 13.65
C LEU A 586 0.15 -33.44 12.84
N THR A 587 -0.45 -33.33 11.65
CA THR A 587 -0.68 -34.50 10.79
C THR A 587 0.63 -35.17 10.36
N HIS A 588 1.67 -34.39 10.04
CA HIS A 588 2.96 -34.94 9.67
C HIS A 588 3.63 -35.69 10.82
N PHE A 589 3.49 -35.20 12.06
CA PHE A 589 3.93 -35.93 13.25
C PHE A 589 3.11 -37.21 13.48
N TYR A 590 1.79 -37.14 13.29
CA TYR A 590 0.89 -38.29 13.46
C TYR A 590 1.21 -39.43 12.49
N ILE A 591 1.51 -39.12 11.22
CA ILE A 591 1.80 -40.14 10.21
C ILE A 591 3.28 -40.57 10.16
N GLY A 592 4.17 -39.82 10.81
CA GLY A 592 5.62 -40.06 10.80
C GLY A 592 6.37 -39.46 9.60
N TYR A 593 5.74 -38.56 8.83
CA TYR A 593 6.36 -37.88 7.70
C TYR A 593 7.08 -36.60 8.16
N THR A 594 8.13 -36.76 8.96
CA THR A 594 8.76 -35.66 9.72
C THR A 594 10.14 -35.25 9.22
N THR A 595 10.45 -35.48 7.95
CA THR A 595 11.76 -35.08 7.40
C THR A 595 11.92 -33.56 7.48
N PHE A 596 13.09 -33.11 7.96
CA PHE A 596 13.30 -31.69 8.27
C PHE A 596 13.08 -30.78 7.05
N TYR A 597 13.62 -31.16 5.89
CA TYR A 597 13.49 -30.38 4.65
C TYR A 597 12.05 -30.28 4.15
N HIS A 598 11.24 -31.31 4.37
CA HIS A 598 9.83 -31.32 4.00
C HIS A 598 9.00 -30.36 4.87
N LEU A 599 9.24 -30.34 6.18
CA LEU A 599 8.53 -29.46 7.12
C LEU A 599 9.10 -28.06 7.25
N LEU A 600 10.31 -27.80 6.72
CA LEU A 600 10.98 -26.50 6.81
C LEU A 600 10.10 -25.32 6.32
N PRO A 601 9.40 -25.40 5.18
CA PRO A 601 8.51 -24.32 4.76
C PRO A 601 7.37 -24.05 5.76
N ALA A 602 6.81 -25.09 6.38
CA ALA A 602 5.75 -24.96 7.37
C ALA A 602 6.27 -24.32 8.68
N TYR A 603 7.46 -24.71 9.14
CA TYR A 603 8.09 -24.10 10.32
C TYR A 603 8.45 -22.64 10.09
N PHE A 604 9.00 -22.31 8.91
CA PHE A 604 9.28 -20.93 8.54
C PHE A 604 7.99 -20.09 8.52
N ALA A 605 6.93 -20.59 7.89
CA ALA A 605 5.62 -19.93 7.86
C ALA A 605 5.04 -19.75 9.28
N PHE A 606 5.16 -20.75 10.15
CA PHE A 606 4.69 -20.66 11.53
C PHE A 606 5.50 -19.63 12.35
N GLY A 607 6.81 -19.57 12.16
CA GLY A 607 7.67 -18.56 12.77
C GLY A 607 7.26 -17.13 12.36
N LEU A 608 7.05 -16.90 11.06
CA LEU A 608 6.54 -15.62 10.54
C LEU A 608 5.17 -15.27 11.12
N TYR A 609 4.28 -16.26 11.25
CA TYR A 609 2.95 -16.08 11.80
C TYR A 609 2.97 -15.61 13.25
N ILE A 610 3.74 -16.30 14.12
CA ILE A 610 3.87 -15.92 15.53
C ILE A 610 4.56 -14.56 15.68
N ALA A 611 5.65 -14.32 14.95
CA ALA A 611 6.35 -13.04 14.97
C ALA A 611 5.43 -11.89 14.52
N GLY A 612 4.66 -12.10 13.45
CA GLY A 612 3.65 -11.17 12.95
C GLY A 612 2.62 -10.81 14.01
N LEU A 613 2.04 -11.81 14.68
CA LEU A 613 1.05 -11.59 15.73
C LEU A 613 1.61 -10.80 16.93
N VAL A 614 2.80 -11.17 17.40
CA VAL A 614 3.44 -10.55 18.57
C VAL A 614 3.80 -9.09 18.30
N LEU A 615 4.45 -8.82 17.16
CA LEU A 615 4.94 -7.49 16.80
C LEU A 615 3.81 -6.49 16.50
N THR A 616 2.65 -6.98 16.09
CA THR A 616 1.50 -6.14 15.70
C THR A 616 0.46 -5.99 16.80
N ARG A 617 0.52 -6.80 17.87
CA ARG A 617 -0.46 -6.85 18.96
C ARG A 617 -0.80 -5.47 19.52
N LYS A 618 0.20 -4.70 19.99
CA LYS A 618 -0.03 -3.37 20.59
C LYS A 618 -0.68 -2.41 19.60
N PHE A 619 -0.20 -2.38 18.36
CA PHE A 619 -0.74 -1.51 17.31
C PHE A 619 -2.21 -1.78 16.99
N PHE A 620 -2.64 -3.05 17.00
CA PHE A 620 -4.05 -3.40 16.74
C PHE A 620 -4.95 -3.30 17.97
N LEU A 621 -4.45 -3.62 19.17
CA LEU A 621 -5.27 -3.76 20.37
C LEU A 621 -5.35 -2.47 21.21
N ASP A 622 -4.30 -1.67 21.22
CA ASP A 622 -4.29 -0.41 21.95
C ASP A 622 -5.14 0.61 21.18
N GLN A 623 -5.95 1.39 21.90
CA GLN A 623 -6.56 2.60 21.32
C GLN A 623 -5.45 3.65 21.10
N ALA A 624 -5.69 4.63 20.22
CA ALA A 624 -4.73 5.71 20.03
C ALA A 624 -4.35 6.29 21.40
N ALA A 625 -3.06 6.33 21.71
CA ALA A 625 -2.60 7.02 22.90
C ALA A 625 -2.87 8.52 22.67
N ASP A 626 -3.80 9.07 23.45
CA ASP A 626 -4.05 10.51 23.52
C ASP A 626 -2.72 11.25 23.81
#